data_AF-A0A432WG04-F1
#
_entry.id   AF-A0A432WG04-F1
#
_cell.length_a   1.000
_cell.length_b   1.000
_cell.length_c   1.000
_cell.angle_alpha   90.00
_cell.angle_beta   90.00
_cell.angle_gamma   90.00
#
_symmetry.space_group_name_H-M   'P 1'
#
loop_
_entity.id
_entity.type
_entity.pdbx_description
1 polymer ?
#
loop_
_entity_poly.entity_id
_entity_poly.type
_entity_poly.pdbx_seq_one_letter_code
_entity_poly.pdbx_strand_id
1 'polypeptide(L)'
;MTNKESTDKQSTDKESASSQKVTFWQVCKSVAAALLGVQSEQARARDFAQSNPLPYIAVGAIAIVGCVILMALLVRTIISVAS
;
A
#
# COMPACT_ATOMS: atom_id res chain seq x y z
N MET A 1 36.62 37.45 -17.52
CA MET A 1 36.17 36.97 -18.85
C MET A 1 35.70 35.54 -18.67
N THR A 2 34.38 35.27 -18.66
CA THR A 2 33.56 34.96 -19.86
C THR A 2 34.10 33.72 -20.60
N ASN A 3 33.35 32.66 -20.89
CA ASN A 3 31.90 32.45 -20.91
C ASN A 3 31.60 30.95 -21.19
N LYS A 4 30.32 30.54 -21.10
CA LYS A 4 29.69 29.35 -21.72
C LYS A 4 30.19 27.98 -21.25
N GLU A 5 29.34 27.08 -20.74
CA GLU A 5 28.03 26.60 -21.25
C GLU A 5 28.16 25.85 -22.59
N SER A 6 28.22 24.52 -22.49
CA SER A 6 27.55 23.53 -23.35
C SER A 6 27.83 22.16 -22.72
N THR A 7 26.90 21.56 -21.96
CA THR A 7 25.77 20.77 -22.48
C THR A 7 26.22 19.43 -23.04
N ASP A 8 25.94 18.34 -22.30
CA ASP A 8 25.23 17.20 -22.89
C ASP A 8 24.44 16.40 -21.82
N LYS A 9 23.10 16.52 -21.91
CA LYS A 9 22.03 15.52 -21.63
C LYS A 9 21.99 14.78 -20.27
N GLN A 10 20.94 14.96 -19.43
CA GLN A 10 19.56 14.43 -19.57
C GLN A 10 19.54 12.87 -19.53
N SER A 11 18.97 12.14 -18.55
CA SER A 11 17.78 12.31 -17.68
C SER A 11 18.05 11.71 -16.25
N THR A 12 17.14 11.49 -15.28
CA THR A 12 15.66 11.53 -15.22
C THR A 12 15.12 11.84 -13.81
N ASP A 13 14.10 12.70 -13.74
CA ASP A 13 12.98 12.84 -12.80
C ASP A 13 12.96 12.05 -11.46
N LYS A 14 13.22 12.74 -10.34
CA LYS A 14 12.19 13.34 -9.45
C LYS A 14 12.74 13.65 -8.05
N GLU A 15 13.62 14.65 -7.97
CA GLU A 15 13.71 15.42 -6.74
C GLU A 15 12.54 16.42 -6.72
N SER A 16 11.60 16.21 -5.80
CA SER A 16 10.55 17.18 -5.49
C SER A 16 10.08 16.95 -4.06
N ALA A 17 10.90 17.43 -3.12
CA ALA A 17 10.44 17.76 -1.78
C ALA A 17 9.54 19.01 -1.85
N SER A 18 8.37 18.87 -2.49
CA SER A 18 7.32 19.87 -2.38
C SER A 18 6.62 19.70 -1.04
N SER A 19 6.36 20.80 -0.35
CA SER A 19 5.49 20.81 0.84
C SER A 19 4.03 20.67 0.39
N GLN A 20 3.72 19.52 -0.20
CA GLN A 20 2.38 19.19 -0.66
C GLN A 20 1.54 18.85 0.57
N LYS A 21 0.74 19.83 1.04
CA LYS A 21 -0.25 19.63 2.09
C LYS A 21 -1.02 18.34 1.80
N VAL A 22 -0.94 17.37 2.70
CA VAL A 22 -1.57 16.06 2.53
C VAL A 22 -3.06 16.29 2.36
N THR A 23 -3.56 16.11 1.14
CA THR A 23 -4.95 16.40 0.81
C THR A 23 -5.83 15.34 1.49
N PHE A 24 -7.00 15.73 1.99
CA PHE A 24 -7.95 14.79 2.64
C PHE A 24 -8.20 13.54 1.79
N TRP A 25 -8.25 13.70 0.46
CA TRP A 25 -8.38 12.61 -0.51
C TRP A 25 -7.18 11.64 -0.57
N GLN A 26 -5.95 12.11 -0.32
CA GLN A 26 -4.77 11.25 -0.18
C GLN A 26 -4.83 10.45 1.12
N VAL A 27 -5.33 11.05 2.21
CA VAL A 27 -5.58 10.34 3.48
C VAL A 27 -6.61 9.23 3.27
N CYS A 28 -7.75 9.53 2.65
CA CYS A 28 -8.77 8.52 2.32
C CYS A 28 -8.24 7.39 1.42
N LYS A 29 -7.44 7.71 0.38
CA LYS A 29 -6.78 6.68 -0.45
C LYS A 29 -5.77 5.83 0.33
N SER A 30 -5.00 6.45 1.24
CA SER A 30 -4.04 5.73 2.09
C SER A 30 -4.75 4.78 3.04
N VAL A 31 -5.81 5.25 3.71
CA VAL A 31 -6.68 4.42 4.57
C VAL A 31 -7.32 3.28 3.78
N ALA A 32 -7.84 3.53 2.57
CA ALA A 32 -8.40 2.47 1.73
C ALA A 32 -7.35 1.44 1.27
N ALA A 33 -6.14 1.88 0.89
CA ALA A 33 -5.05 0.97 0.52
C ALA A 33 -4.56 0.13 1.71
N ALA A 34 -4.52 0.71 2.91
CA ALA A 34 -4.22 0.01 4.16
C ALA A 34 -5.30 -1.02 4.53
N LEU A 35 -6.59 -0.68 4.36
CA LEU A 35 -7.71 -1.59 4.57
C LEU A 35 -7.75 -2.76 3.55
N LEU A 36 -7.25 -2.53 2.35
CA LEU A 36 -7.16 -3.54 1.27
C LEU A 36 -5.87 -4.35 1.28
N GLY A 37 -4.97 -4.14 2.27
CA GLY A 37 -3.77 -4.96 2.42
C GLY A 37 -2.68 -4.69 1.38
N VAL A 38 -2.60 -3.48 0.81
CA VAL A 38 -1.46 -3.07 -0.02
C VAL A 38 -0.23 -2.91 0.88
N GLN A 39 0.48 -4.01 1.12
CA GLN A 39 1.83 -3.98 1.65
C GLN A 39 2.69 -3.13 0.71
N SER A 40 3.33 -2.10 1.26
CA SER A 40 4.33 -1.33 0.51
C SER A 40 5.49 -2.24 0.12
N GLU A 41 6.14 -1.94 -1.00
CA GLU A 41 7.26 -2.73 -1.51
C GLU A 41 8.42 -2.85 -0.50
N GLN A 42 8.56 -1.84 0.36
CA GLN A 42 9.51 -1.79 1.47
C GLN A 42 9.20 -2.82 2.58
N ALA A 43 7.92 -3.10 2.85
CA ALA A 43 7.52 -4.19 3.75
C ALA A 43 7.90 -5.54 3.14
N ARG A 44 7.53 -5.77 1.88
CA ARG A 44 7.92 -6.98 1.12
C ARG A 44 9.44 -7.20 1.11
N ALA A 45 10.24 -6.18 0.84
CA ALA A 45 11.70 -6.29 0.80
C ALA A 45 12.30 -6.67 2.16
N ARG A 46 11.73 -6.18 3.27
CA ARG A 46 12.11 -6.57 4.63
C ARG A 46 11.66 -8.00 4.96
N ASP A 47 10.45 -8.36 4.55
CA ASP A 47 9.86 -9.67 4.83
C ASP A 47 10.57 -10.79 4.07
N PHE A 48 11.02 -10.53 2.84
CA PHE A 48 11.83 -11.46 2.04
C PHE A 48 13.33 -11.48 2.39
N ALA A 49 13.83 -10.49 3.11
CA ALA A 49 15.20 -10.52 3.67
C ALA A 49 15.30 -11.41 4.92
N GLN A 50 14.17 -11.80 5.52
CA GLN A 50 14.11 -12.56 6.75
C GLN A 50 14.12 -14.08 6.47
N SER A 51 14.98 -14.83 7.16
CA SER A 51 15.26 -16.25 6.89
C SER A 51 14.12 -17.24 7.22
N ASN A 52 13.02 -16.78 7.84
CA ASN A 52 11.96 -17.64 8.35
C ASN A 52 10.57 -17.19 7.85
N PRO A 53 9.94 -17.91 6.89
CA PRO A 53 8.65 -17.52 6.29
C PRO A 53 7.42 -17.88 7.14
N LEU A 54 7.56 -18.76 8.14
CA LEU A 54 6.48 -19.23 9.01
C LEU A 54 5.56 -18.14 9.59
N PRO A 55 6.06 -17.05 10.21
CA PRO A 55 5.19 -16.00 10.78
C PRO A 55 4.30 -15.32 9.73
N TYR A 56 4.79 -15.14 8.50
CA TYR A 56 4.01 -14.54 7.42
C TYR A 56 2.87 -15.44 6.95
N ILE A 57 3.10 -16.75 6.90
CA ILE A 57 2.06 -17.74 6.58
C ILE A 57 0.99 -17.76 7.69
N ALA A 58 1.39 -17.71 8.96
CA ALA A 58 0.45 -17.67 10.08
C ALA A 58 -0.44 -16.40 10.06
N VAL A 59 0.16 -15.22 9.86
CA VAL A 59 -0.58 -13.95 9.74
C VAL A 59 -1.49 -13.95 8.51
N GLY A 60 -1.01 -14.46 7.36
CA GLY A 60 -1.80 -14.60 6.14
C GLY A 60 -3.01 -15.53 6.32
N ALA A 61 -2.84 -16.67 6.99
CA ALA A 61 -3.94 -17.58 7.30
C ALA A 61 -5.00 -16.94 8.19
N ILE A 62 -4.59 -16.20 9.23
CA ILE A 62 -5.51 -15.45 10.11
C ILE A 62 -6.27 -14.38 9.31
N ALA A 63 -5.60 -13.65 8.42
CA ALA A 63 -6.23 -12.65 7.56
C ALA A 63 -7.26 -13.27 6.59
N ILE A 64 -6.96 -14.43 6.01
CA ILE A 64 -7.89 -15.18 5.15
C ILE A 64 -9.12 -15.62 5.95
N VAL A 65 -8.94 -16.21 7.14
CA VAL A 65 -10.06 -16.62 8.01
C VAL A 65 -10.93 -15.41 8.39
N GLY A 66 -10.32 -14.28 8.77
CA GLY A 66 -11.04 -13.04 9.06
C GLY A 66 -11.84 -12.51 7.86
N CYS A 67 -11.27 -12.58 6.65
CA CYS A 67 -11.94 -12.20 5.41
C CYS A 67 -13.16 -13.09 5.11
N VAL A 68 -13.04 -14.42 5.28
CA VAL A 68 -14.16 -15.36 5.09
C VAL A 68 -15.27 -15.12 6.11
N ILE A 69 -14.94 -14.85 7.38
CA ILE A 69 -15.92 -14.50 8.41
C ILE A 69 -16.63 -13.19 8.06
N LEU A 70 -15.89 -12.15 7.66
CA LEU A 70 -16.45 -10.86 7.23
C LEU A 70 -17.42 -11.04 6.06
N MET A 71 -17.04 -11.83 5.04
CA MET A 71 -17.90 -12.16 3.91
C MET A 71 -19.18 -12.90 4.33
N ALA A 72 -19.06 -13.90 5.20
CA ALA A 72 -20.21 -14.66 5.71
C ALA A 72 -21.17 -13.79 6.55
N LEU A 73 -20.66 -12.85 7.34
CA LEU A 73 -21.46 -11.85 8.04
C LEU A 73 -22.17 -10.92 7.05
N LEU A 74 -21.48 -10.44 6.01
CA LEU A 74 -22.04 -9.60 4.96
C LEU A 74 -23.24 -10.29 4.27
N VAL A 75 -23.08 -11.56 3.86
CA VAL A 75 -24.15 -12.37 3.27
C VAL A 75 -25.33 -12.55 4.23
N ARG A 76 -25.06 -12.84 5.52
CA ARG A 76 -26.12 -12.96 6.54
C ARG A 76 -26.90 -11.65 6.74
N THR A 77 -26.21 -10.51 6.78
CA THR A 77 -26.85 -9.20 6.87
C THR A 77 -27.73 -8.92 5.66
N ILE A 78 -27.26 -9.23 4.44
CA ILE A 78 -28.05 -9.04 3.20
C ILE A 78 -29.32 -9.90 3.24
N ILE A 79 -29.22 -11.18 3.61
CA ILE A 79 -30.39 -12.07 3.72
C ILE A 79 -31.37 -11.54 4.78
N SER A 80 -30.87 -11.13 5.95
CA SER A 80 -31.69 -10.60 7.05
C SER A 80 -32.36 -9.25 6.76
N VAL A 81 -31.93 -8.52 5.72
CA VAL A 81 -32.55 -7.27 5.25
C VAL A 81 -33.54 -7.54 4.11
N ALA A 82 -33.42 -8.66 3.42
CA ALA A 82 -34.29 -9.07 2.32
C ALA A 82 -35.48 -9.97 2.75
N SER A 83 -35.47 -10.46 4.00
CA SER A 83 -36.51 -11.28 4.64
C SER A 83 -37.45 -10.45 5.51
#